data_AF-A0A5K1B413-F1
#
_entry.id   AF-A0A5K1B413-F1
#
_cell.length_a   1.000
_cell.length_b   1.000
_cell.length_c   1.000
_cell.angle_alpha   90.00
_cell.angle_beta   90.00
_cell.angle_gamma   90.00
#
_symmetry.space_group_name_H-M   'P 1'
#
loop_
_entity.id
_entity.type
_entity.pdbx_description
1 polymer ?
#
loop_
_entity_poly.entity_id
_entity_poly.type
_entity_poly.pdbx_seq_one_letter_code
_entity_poly.pdbx_strand_id
1 'polypeptide(L)' 'FNIWWMIPRYGNCGKDVPLESQMLLIEVREECAIHDEDDDGSGENTFYVLLLPVLDGKFRSSLQGNSQNEIQFCIES' A
#
# COMPACT_ATOMS: atom_id res chain seq x y z
N PHE A 1 6.31 14.56 22.20
CA PHE A 1 5.53 14.50 20.95
C PHE A 1 6.54 14.29 19.84
N ASN A 2 6.60 13.10 19.25
CA ASN A 2 7.52 12.86 18.14
C ASN A 2 6.78 13.28 16.87
N ILE A 3 7.25 14.35 16.23
CA ILE A 3 6.81 14.71 14.89
C ILE A 3 7.48 13.72 13.95
N TRP A 4 6.70 12.81 13.38
CA TRP A 4 7.17 11.90 12.36
C TRP A 4 6.97 12.58 11.01
N TRP A 5 8.05 12.98 10.36
CA TRP A 5 8.00 13.33 8.94
C TRP A 5 8.14 12.05 8.11
N MET A 6 7.37 11.94 7.04
CA MET A 6 7.65 11.03 5.95
C MET A 6 7.79 11.84 4.67
N ILE A 7 8.73 11.44 3.81
CA ILE A 7 8.81 11.96 2.45
C ILE A 7 7.90 11.07 1.60
N PRO A 8 6.78 11.58 1.05
CA PRO A 8 5.92 10.77 0.20
C PRO A 8 6.69 10.30 -1.04
N ARG A 9 6.46 9.05 -1.43
CA ARG A 9 7.03 8.43 -2.62
C ARG A 9 5.90 7.78 -3.40
N TYR A 10 6.03 7.81 -4.72
CA TYR A 10 5.12 7.15 -5.65
C TYR A 10 5.87 6.07 -6.40
N GLY A 11 5.18 4.98 -6.71
CA GLY A 11 5.70 3.83 -7.42
C GLY A 11 4.55 3.10 -8.10
N ASN A 12 4.88 2.20 -9.02
CA ASN A 12 3.88 1.47 -9.80
C ASN A 12 3.89 -0.04 -9.46
N CYS A 13 4.78 -0.49 -8.59
CA CYS A 13 4.91 -1.90 -8.24
C CYS A 13 5.48 -2.11 -6.83
N GLY A 14 5.35 -3.33 -6.29
CA GLY A 14 5.70 -3.66 -4.91
C GLY A 14 7.16 -3.35 -4.54
N LYS A 15 8.12 -3.56 -5.46
CA LYS A 15 9.54 -3.25 -5.23
C LYS A 15 9.83 -1.75 -5.07
N ASP A 16 8.92 -0.88 -5.50
CA ASP A 16 9.09 0.57 -5.39
C ASP A 16 8.73 1.08 -3.99
N VAL A 17 8.12 0.24 -3.14
CA VAL A 17 7.75 0.60 -1.76
C VAL A 17 9.04 0.78 -0.94
N PRO A 18 9.30 2.00 -0.41
CA PRO A 18 10.50 2.26 0.38
C PRO A 18 10.59 1.40 1.63
N LEU A 19 11.82 1.18 2.11
CA LEU A 19 12.07 0.59 3.43
C LEU A 19 11.38 1.41 4.52
N GLU A 20 10.90 0.73 5.56
CA GLU A 20 10.23 1.33 6.72
C GLU A 20 8.97 2.16 6.41
N SER A 21 8.28 1.91 5.29
CA SER A 21 7.05 2.63 4.94
C SER A 21 5.96 2.43 5.99
N GLN A 22 5.50 3.52 6.63
CA GLN A 22 4.50 3.49 7.70
C GLN A 22 3.05 3.64 7.21
N MET A 23 2.89 3.96 5.92
CA MET A 23 1.60 4.10 5.25
C MET A 23 1.79 3.83 3.77
N LEU A 24 0.89 3.08 3.17
CA LEU A 24 0.87 2.84 1.73
C LEU A 24 -0.55 3.03 1.21
N LEU A 25 -0.73 3.93 0.24
CA LEU A 25 -1.98 4.12 -0.48
C LEU A 25 -1.84 3.46 -1.85
N ILE A 26 -2.74 2.53 -2.16
CA ILE A 26 -2.76 1.79 -3.42
C ILE A 26 -3.96 2.27 -4.22
N GLU A 27 -3.70 2.75 -5.43
CA GLU A 27 -4.75 3.02 -6.42
C GLU A 27 -5.10 1.70 -7.13
N VAL A 28 -6.39 1.37 -7.15
CA VAL A 28 -6.91 0.20 -7.84
C VAL A 28 -7.88 0.68 -8.91
N ARG A 29 -7.62 0.26 -10.16
CA ARG A 29 -8.46 0.56 -11.32
C ARG A 29 -9.19 -0.72 -11.75
N GLU A 30 -10.49 -0.61 -11.96
CA GLU A 30 -11.39 -1.75 -12.20
C GLU A 30 -11.13 -2.54 -13.49
N GLU A 31 -10.26 -2.08 -14.41
CA GLU A 31 -9.78 -2.90 -15.55
C GLU A 31 -9.08 -4.20 -15.10
N CYS A 32 -8.64 -4.28 -13.84
CA CYS A 32 -8.00 -5.45 -13.23
C CYS A 32 -8.89 -6.19 -12.22
N ALA A 33 -10.09 -5.69 -11.93
CA ALA A 33 -11.04 -6.35 -11.05
C ALA A 33 -11.94 -7.27 -11.89
N ILE A 34 -12.21 -8.44 -11.35
CA ILE A 34 -12.97 -9.52 -11.97
C ILE A 34 -14.24 -8.97 -12.63
N HIS A 35 -14.43 -9.28 -13.92
CA HIS A 35 -15.64 -8.94 -14.67
C HIS A 35 -16.87 -9.52 -13.95
N ASP A 36 -17.58 -8.70 -13.19
CA ASP A 36 -18.98 -8.95 -12.90
C ASP A 36 -19.77 -8.47 -14.13
N GLU A 37 -20.45 -9.40 -14.80
CA GLU A 37 -21.00 -9.26 -16.16
C GLU A 37 -22.21 -8.29 -16.29
N ASP A 38 -22.45 -7.40 -15.32
CA ASP A 38 -23.72 -6.65 -15.20
C ASP A 38 -23.58 -5.12 -14.96
N ASP A 39 -22.44 -4.48 -15.26
CA ASP A 39 -22.35 -3.00 -15.17
C ASP A 39 -22.41 -2.31 -16.56
N ASP A 40 -23.56 -1.72 -16.84
CA ASP A 40 -23.87 -0.91 -18.02
C ASP A 40 -23.28 0.50 -17.87
N GLY A 41 -22.00 0.65 -18.25
CA GLY A 41 -21.48 1.87 -18.85
C GLY A 41 -21.15 3.07 -17.93
N SER A 42 -19.89 3.51 -18.05
CA SER A 42 -19.42 4.91 -17.94
C SER A 42 -18.81 5.43 -16.63
N GLY A 43 -17.86 4.69 -16.05
CA GLY A 43 -16.90 5.28 -15.12
C GLY A 43 -15.63 4.47 -15.01
N GLU A 44 -14.46 5.11 -15.13
CA GLU A 44 -13.21 4.52 -14.65
C GLU A 44 -13.35 4.37 -13.12
N ASN A 45 -13.81 3.21 -12.65
CA ASN A 45 -14.01 2.97 -11.23
C ASN A 45 -12.64 2.80 -10.56
N THR A 46 -12.10 3.93 -10.12
CA THR A 46 -10.84 4.00 -9.37
C THR A 46 -11.18 4.10 -7.89
N PHE A 47 -10.67 3.15 -7.11
CA PHE A 47 -10.76 3.20 -5.65
C PHE A 47 -9.37 3.09 -5.03
N TYR A 48 -9.26 3.50 -3.77
CA TYR A 48 -7.99 3.53 -3.06
C TYR A 48 -8.03 2.62 -1.83
N VAL A 49 -6.98 1.83 -1.65
CA VAL A 49 -6.77 0.98 -0.47
C VAL A 49 -5.67 1.58 0.39
N LEU A 50 -5.96 1.82 1.67
CA LEU A 50 -4.99 2.30 2.65
C LEU A 50 -4.48 1.13 3.49
N LEU A 51 -3.17 0.90 3.46
CA LEU A 51 -2.48 -0.07 4.32
C LEU A 51 -1.74 0.66 5.45
N LEU A 52 -2.06 0.32 6.69
CA LEU A 52 -1.44 0.83 7.90
C LEU A 52 -0.85 -0.34 8.70
N PRO A 53 0.47 -0.56 8.68
CA PRO A 53 1.12 -1.58 9.49
C PRO A 53 1.17 -1.10 10.95
N VAL A 54 0.17 -1.44 11.74
CA VAL A 54 0.09 -1.07 13.16
C VAL A 54 0.21 -2.30 14.05
N LEU A 55 1.04 -2.20 15.08
CA LEU A 55 1.17 -3.18 16.16
C LEU A 55 0.98 -2.50 17.51
N ASP A 56 0.48 -3.24 18.49
CA ASP A 56 0.40 -2.79 19.88
C ASP A 56 1.68 -3.15 20.66
N GLY A 57 1.97 -2.39 21.71
CA GLY A 57 3.10 -2.62 22.59
C GLY A 57 4.42 -2.00 22.13
N LYS A 58 5.52 -2.74 22.29
CA LYS A 58 6.90 -2.23 22.09
C LYS A 58 7.45 -2.42 20.67
N PHE A 59 6.79 -3.25 19.86
CA PHE A 59 7.24 -3.52 18.51
C PHE A 59 6.67 -2.48 17.56
N ARG A 60 7.47 -2.12 16.56
CA ARG A 60 7.02 -1.33 15.42
C ARG A 60 6.86 -2.23 14.22
N SER A 61 5.89 -1.90 13.37
CA SER A 61 5.73 -2.53 12.08
C SER A 61 5.89 -1.54 10.95
N SER A 62 6.33 -2.05 9.80
CA SER A 62 6.47 -1.28 8.58
C SER A 62 6.21 -2.13 7.35
N LEU A 63 6.06 -1.48 6.21
CA LEU A 63 6.03 -2.10 4.89
C LEU A 63 7.33 -1.82 4.14
N GLN A 64 7.73 -2.73 3.26
CA GLN A 64 8.81 -2.50 2.31
C GLN A 64 8.65 -3.36 1.06
N GLY A 65 9.21 -2.93 -0.05
CA GLY A 65 9.34 -3.72 -1.26
C GLY A 65 10.52 -4.69 -1.21
N ASN A 66 10.51 -5.70 -2.08
CA ASN A 66 11.65 -6.60 -2.26
C ASN A 66 12.00 -6.81 -3.75
N SER A 67 13.09 -7.54 -4.02
CA SER A 67 13.54 -7.82 -5.39
C SER A 67 12.57 -8.68 -6.21
N GLN A 68 11.65 -9.39 -5.54
CA GLN A 68 10.61 -10.22 -6.14
C GLN A 68 9.33 -9.43 -6.45
N ASN A 69 9.32 -8.11 -6.26
CA ASN A 69 8.18 -7.23 -6.47
C ASN A 69 6.99 -7.49 -5.51
N GLU A 70 7.29 -8.00 -4.32
CA GLU A 70 6.30 -8.23 -3.27
C GLU A 70 6.38 -7.12 -2.23
N ILE A 71 5.26 -6.92 -1.52
CA ILE A 71 5.21 -6.08 -0.33
C ILE A 71 5.42 -6.98 0.88
N GLN A 72 6.42 -6.66 1.70
CA GLN A 72 6.74 -7.37 2.93
C GLN A 72 6.25 -6.60 4.15
N PHE A 73 5.73 -7.33 5.13
CA PHE A 73 5.45 -6.81 6.47
C PHE A 73 6.66 -7.06 7.37
N CYS A 74 7.20 -5.99 7.95
CA CYS A 74 8.38 -6.05 8.82
C CYS A 74 7.97 -5.74 10.25
N ILE A 75 8.61 -6.43 11.20
CA ILE A 75 8.42 -6.24 12.64
C ILE A 75 9.79 -6.04 13.27
N GLU A 76 9.94 -4.96 14.02
CA GLU A 76 11.19 -4.58 14.68
C GLU A 76 10.94 -4.22 16.15
N SER A 77 11.93 -4.46 17.01
CA SER A 77 11.90 -4.21 18.47
C SER A 77 12.66 -2.95 18.85
#